data_AF-A0A2I4B3R1-F1
#
_entry.id   AF-A0A2I4B3R1-F1
#
_cell.length_a   1.000
_cell.length_b   1.000
_cell.length_c   1.000
_cell.angle_alpha   90.00
_cell.angle_beta   90.00
_cell.angle_gamma   90.00
#
_symmetry.space_group_name_H-M   'P 1'
#
loop_
_entity.id
_entity.type
_entity.pdbx_description
1 polymer ?
#
loop_
_entity_poly.entity_id
_entity_poly.type
_entity_poly.pdbx_seq_one_letter_code
_entity_poly.pdbx_strand_id
1 'polypeptide(L)'
;MDSTTTKDSEKTCVLCCQDNDIFALGKCDHPVCYRCSTKMRVLCDQKYCAVCREELDKVVFIKKLEAFQSLPYQHFPCEKKHDIYFADEIIFAKYR
;
A
#
# COMPACT_ATOMS: atom_id res chain seq x y z
N MET A 1 -2.00 10.53 30.77
CA MET A 1 -2.47 11.09 29.48
C MET A 1 -1.33 10.82 28.52
N ASP A 2 -1.33 9.70 27.80
CA ASP A 2 -2.02 9.50 26.52
C ASP A 2 -2.16 7.97 26.29
N SER A 3 -3.39 7.44 26.35
CA SER A 3 -4.18 6.99 25.20
C SER A 3 -3.56 5.82 24.40
N THR A 4 -4.07 4.61 24.70
CA THR A 4 -4.28 3.51 23.74
C THR A 4 -3.06 2.71 23.28
N THR A 5 -2.56 1.87 24.18
CA THR A 5 -2.01 0.55 23.84
C THR A 5 -3.09 -0.29 23.18
N THR A 6 -3.08 -0.46 21.85
CA THR A 6 -3.61 -1.65 21.12
C THR A 6 -3.40 -1.48 19.61
N LYS A 7 -2.90 -2.54 18.94
CA LYS A 7 -2.64 -2.70 17.49
C LYS A 7 -1.25 -2.29 16.97
N ASP A 8 -0.20 -2.78 17.62
CA ASP A 8 1.18 -2.65 17.12
C ASP A 8 1.51 -3.69 16.03
N SER A 9 0.90 -4.89 16.07
CA SER A 9 1.25 -6.00 15.16
C SER A 9 0.70 -5.92 13.73
N GLU A 10 -0.14 -4.93 13.40
CA GLU A 10 -0.73 -4.78 12.05
C GLU A 10 0.06 -3.81 11.17
N LYS A 11 1.11 -3.16 11.71
CA LYS A 11 1.88 -2.09 11.04
C LYS A 11 3.24 -2.53 10.50
N THR A 12 3.65 -3.76 10.76
CA THR A 12 4.96 -4.26 10.33
C THR A 12 4.86 -4.93 8.96
N CYS A 13 5.76 -4.58 8.04
CA CYS A 13 5.78 -5.19 6.72
C CYS A 13 6.54 -6.52 6.68
N VAL A 14 5.95 -7.52 6.01
CA VAL A 14 6.55 -8.86 5.83
C VAL A 14 7.83 -8.89 4.98
N LEU A 15 8.13 -7.84 4.21
CA LEU A 15 9.31 -7.81 3.32
C LEU A 15 10.52 -7.12 3.94
N CYS A 16 10.29 -6.00 4.61
CA CYS A 16 11.36 -5.20 5.20
C CYS A 16 11.39 -5.25 6.73
N CYS A 17 10.40 -5.88 7.36
CA CYS A 17 10.24 -5.96 8.81
C CYS A 17 10.31 -4.56 9.48
N GLN A 18 9.79 -3.53 8.79
CA GLN A 18 9.73 -2.17 9.31
C GLN A 18 8.28 -1.78 9.56
N ASP A 19 8.07 -1.02 10.61
CA ASP A 19 6.77 -0.43 10.93
C ASP A 19 6.48 0.74 10.01
N ASN A 20 5.35 0.65 9.33
CA ASN A 20 4.88 1.66 8.40
C ASN A 20 3.39 1.87 8.62
N ASP A 21 2.96 3.12 8.63
CA ASP A 21 1.53 3.42 8.63
C ASP A 21 0.88 3.27 7.25
N ILE A 22 1.66 3.07 6.17
CA ILE A 22 1.16 3.06 4.80
C ILE A 22 1.44 1.72 4.13
N PHE A 23 0.38 1.10 3.64
CA PHE A 23 0.39 -0.19 2.98
C PHE A 23 -0.15 -0.10 1.56
N ALA A 24 0.49 -0.83 0.66
CA ALA A 24 0.00 -1.12 -0.68
C ALA A 24 -0.87 -2.36 -0.64
N LEU A 25 -2.11 -2.21 -1.10
CA LEU A 25 -3.07 -3.27 -1.30
C LEU A 25 -3.43 -3.37 -2.78
N GLY A 26 -3.43 -4.59 -3.31
CA GLY A 26 -3.89 -4.88 -4.66
C GLY A 26 -5.18 -5.69 -4.64
N LYS A 27 -5.63 -6.15 -5.80
CA LYS A 27 -6.80 -7.04 -5.95
C LYS A 27 -6.71 -8.34 -5.13
N CYS A 28 -5.50 -8.72 -4.70
CA CYS A 28 -5.24 -9.92 -3.91
C CYS A 28 -5.33 -9.69 -2.39
N ASP A 29 -5.69 -8.48 -1.95
CA ASP A 29 -5.88 -8.12 -0.54
C ASP A 29 -4.68 -8.41 0.39
N HIS A 30 -3.46 -8.47 -0.18
CA HIS A 30 -2.24 -8.67 0.59
C HIS A 30 -1.58 -7.33 0.94
N PRO A 31 -1.39 -7.03 2.24
CA PRO A 31 -0.76 -5.78 2.67
C PRO A 31 0.76 -5.84 2.56
N VAL A 32 1.35 -4.89 1.84
CA VAL A 32 2.81 -4.73 1.69
C VAL A 32 3.20 -3.28 1.96
N CYS A 33 4.38 -2.98 2.50
CA CYS A 33 4.75 -1.58 2.73
C CYS A 33 4.79 -0.78 1.42
N TYR A 34 4.34 0.48 1.45
CA TYR A 34 4.39 1.33 0.26
C TYR A 34 5.81 1.45 -0.31
N ARG A 35 6.85 1.49 0.53
CA ARG A 35 8.26 1.54 0.09
C ARG A 35 8.67 0.30 -0.70
N CYS A 36 8.24 -0.86 -0.24
CA CYS A 36 8.56 -2.16 -0.82
C CYS A 36 7.85 -2.31 -2.17
N SER A 37 6.56 -1.97 -2.19
CA SER A 37 5.73 -1.97 -3.40
C SER A 37 6.25 -0.96 -4.43
N THR A 38 6.59 0.25 -3.99
CA THR A 38 7.19 1.29 -4.83
C THR A 38 8.52 0.83 -5.40
N LYS A 39 9.41 0.25 -4.58
CA LYS A 39 10.69 -0.29 -5.04
C LYS A 39 10.50 -1.34 -6.13
N MET A 40 9.60 -2.30 -5.93
CA MET A 40 9.33 -3.33 -6.93
C MET A 40 8.74 -2.76 -8.22
N ARG A 41 7.75 -1.88 -8.13
CA ARG A 41 7.06 -1.33 -9.31
C ARG A 41 7.86 -0.27 -10.06
N VAL A 42 8.51 0.65 -9.33
CA VAL A 42 9.17 1.82 -9.92
C VAL A 42 10.62 1.52 -10.30
N LEU A 43 11.35 0.78 -9.47
CA LEU A 43 12.76 0.49 -9.74
C LEU A 43 12.98 -0.82 -10.48
N CYS A 44 12.14 -1.82 -10.27
CA CYS A 44 12.31 -3.15 -10.87
C CYS A 44 11.24 -3.48 -11.93
N ASP A 45 10.29 -2.59 -12.19
CA ASP A 45 9.14 -2.79 -13.09
C ASP A 45 8.33 -4.07 -12.81
N GLN A 46 8.39 -4.58 -11.57
CA GLN A 46 7.69 -5.79 -11.15
C GLN A 46 6.31 -5.42 -10.59
N LYS A 47 5.26 -5.75 -11.34
CA LYS A 47 3.86 -5.46 -10.98
C LYS A 47 3.14 -6.60 -10.25
N TYR A 48 3.84 -7.59 -9.70
CA TYR A 48 3.22 -8.68 -8.96
C TYR A 48 3.23 -8.47 -7.43
N CYS A 49 2.33 -9.13 -6.72
CA CYS A 49 2.30 -9.15 -5.26
C CYS A 49 3.48 -9.93 -4.69
N ALA A 50 4.28 -9.33 -3.80
CA ALA A 50 5.41 -10.02 -3.19
C ALA A 50 5.02 -11.20 -2.28
N VAL A 51 3.75 -11.27 -1.84
CA VAL A 51 3.25 -12.33 -0.95
C VAL A 51 2.72 -13.52 -1.76
N CYS A 52 1.73 -13.30 -2.64
CA CYS A 52 1.09 -14.37 -3.39
C CYS A 52 1.56 -14.51 -4.85
N ARG A 53 2.44 -13.62 -5.33
CA ARG A 53 2.91 -13.54 -6.73
C ARG A 53 1.82 -13.30 -7.78
N GLU A 54 0.64 -12.89 -7.35
CA GLU A 54 -0.42 -12.52 -8.28
C GLU A 54 -0.10 -11.21 -9.01
N GLU A 55 -0.37 -11.14 -10.29
CA GLU A 55 -0.20 -9.92 -11.07
C GLU A 55 -1.19 -8.84 -10.64
N LEU A 56 -0.66 -7.69 -10.29
CA LEU A 56 -1.39 -6.54 -9.79
C LEU A 56 -1.23 -5.40 -10.79
N ASP A 57 -2.17 -5.24 -11.72
CA ASP A 57 -2.16 -4.08 -12.62
C ASP A 57 -2.23 -2.77 -11.84
N LYS A 58 -2.93 -2.77 -10.70
CA LYS A 58 -3.18 -1.59 -9.88
C LYS A 58 -2.95 -1.89 -8.41
N VAL A 59 -2.39 -0.92 -7.70
CA VAL A 59 -2.25 -0.95 -6.23
C VAL A 59 -2.76 0.33 -5.62
N VAL A 60 -3.39 0.22 -4.46
CA VAL A 60 -3.85 1.37 -3.68
C VAL A 60 -3.04 1.44 -2.41
N PHE A 61 -2.43 2.58 -2.16
CA PHE A 61 -1.72 2.87 -0.92
C PHE A 61 -2.71 3.42 0.09
N ILE A 62 -2.88 2.70 1.19
CA ILE A 62 -3.84 3.00 2.24
C ILE A 62 -3.16 3.00 3.60
N LYS A 63 -3.67 3.83 4.50
CA LYS A 63 -3.19 3.88 5.88
C LYS A 63 -3.84 2.80 6.76
N LYS A 64 -5.11 2.50 6.47
CA LYS A 64 -5.93 1.55 7.21
C LYS A 64 -6.18 0.34 6.32
N LEU A 65 -5.83 -0.86 6.80
CA LEU A 65 -6.06 -2.10 6.05
C LEU A 65 -7.57 -2.34 5.87
N GLU A 66 -8.04 -2.18 4.64
CA GLU A 66 -9.41 -2.42 4.21
C GLU A 66 -9.39 -3.17 2.88
N ALA A 67 -10.46 -3.90 2.58
CA ALA A 67 -10.54 -4.71 1.38
C ALA A 67 -10.47 -3.83 0.12
N PHE A 68 -9.71 -4.24 -0.88
CA PHE A 68 -9.52 -3.50 -2.13
C PHE A 68 -10.85 -3.17 -2.81
N GLN A 69 -11.82 -4.09 -2.76
CA GLN A 69 -13.15 -3.90 -3.34
C GLN A 69 -13.99 -2.84 -2.61
N SER A 70 -13.71 -2.59 -1.34
CA SER A 70 -14.45 -1.61 -0.53
C SER A 70 -13.86 -0.20 -0.64
N LEU A 71 -12.66 -0.05 -1.23
CA LEU A 71 -12.00 1.24 -1.35
C LEU A 71 -12.55 2.01 -2.57
N PRO A 72 -12.93 3.30 -2.41
CA PRO A 72 -13.39 4.13 -3.52
C PRO A 72 -12.22 4.63 -4.39
N TYR A 73 -11.40 3.71 -4.92
CA TYR A 73 -10.16 4.02 -5.64
C TYR A 73 -10.36 4.87 -6.91
N GLN A 74 -11.57 4.94 -7.44
CA GLN A 74 -11.90 5.78 -8.61
C GLN A 74 -11.79 7.28 -8.32
N HIS A 75 -12.00 7.70 -7.08
CA HIS A 75 -11.91 9.10 -6.65
C HIS A 75 -10.54 9.48 -6.09
N PHE A 76 -9.65 8.49 -5.94
CA PHE A 76 -8.35 8.69 -5.34
C PHE A 76 -7.35 9.29 -6.35
N PRO A 77 -6.42 10.14 -5.87
CA PRO A 77 -5.26 10.51 -6.65
C PRO A 77 -4.58 9.24 -7.17
N CYS A 78 -4.19 9.26 -8.45
CA CYS A 78 -3.47 8.14 -9.05
C CYS A 78 -2.27 8.61 -9.85
N GLU A 79 -1.21 7.81 -9.79
CA GLU A 79 -0.04 7.96 -10.63
C GLU A 79 -0.15 7.02 -11.82
N LYS A 80 -0.51 7.59 -12.96
CA LYS A 80 -0.74 6.87 -14.22
C LYS A 80 0.49 6.14 -14.77
N LYS A 81 1.69 6.53 -14.32
CA LYS A 81 2.94 5.93 -14.82
C LYS A 81 3.16 4.51 -14.27
N HIS A 82 2.71 4.26 -13.03
CA HIS A 82 2.95 3.00 -12.32
C HIS A 82 1.67 2.34 -11.81
N ASP A 83 0.50 2.88 -12.18
CA ASP A 83 -0.83 2.42 -11.77
C ASP A 83 -1.00 2.37 -10.25
N ILE A 84 -0.46 3.38 -9.56
CA ILE A 84 -0.50 3.51 -8.10
C ILE A 84 -1.60 4.50 -7.73
N TYR A 85 -2.49 4.09 -6.84
CA TYR A 85 -3.60 4.89 -6.32
C TYR A 85 -3.32 5.23 -4.85
N PHE A 86 -3.82 6.36 -4.36
CA PHE A 86 -3.53 6.85 -3.02
C PHE A 86 -4.82 7.13 -2.27
N ALA A 87 -5.13 6.40 -1.20
CA ALA A 87 -6.37 6.63 -0.46
C ALA A 87 -6.44 8.00 0.24
N ASP A 88 -5.29 8.60 0.52
CA ASP A 88 -5.19 9.90 1.15
C ASP A 88 -4.23 10.81 0.38
N GLU A 89 -4.56 12.10 0.35
CA GLU A 89 -3.68 13.14 -0.19
C GLU A 89 -2.36 13.22 0.57
N ILE A 90 -2.35 12.85 1.86
CA ILE A 90 -1.13 12.78 2.69
C ILE A 90 -0.18 11.70 2.16
N ILE A 91 -0.73 10.56 1.73
CA ILE A 91 0.07 9.47 1.16
C ILE A 91 0.63 9.91 -0.20
N PHE A 92 -0.21 10.56 -1.01
CA PHE A 92 0.22 11.13 -2.29
C PHE A 92 1.34 12.17 -2.12
N ALA A 93 1.21 13.06 -1.13
CA ALA A 93 2.23 14.06 -0.81
C ALA A 93 3.53 13.45 -0.28
N LYS A 94 3.48 12.28 0.39
CA LYS A 94 4.68 11.53 0.82
C LYS A 94 5.36 10.77 -0.31
N TYR A 95 4.63 10.45 -1.37
CA TYR A 95 5.13 9.71 -2.52
C TYR A 95 5.89 10.62 -3.50
N ARG A 96 5.46 11.89 -3.61
CA ARG A 96 6.05 12.92 -4.47
C ARG A 96 7.34 13.50 -3.91
#